data_AF-A0A9Q1KBV7-F1
#
_entry.id   AF-A0A9Q1KBV7-F1
#
_cell.length_a   1.000
_cell.length_b   1.000
_cell.length_c   1.000
_cell.angle_alpha   90.00
_cell.angle_beta   90.00
_cell.angle_gamma   90.00
#
_symmetry.space_group_name_H-M   'P 1'
#
loop_
_entity.id
_entity.type
_entity.pdbx_description
1 polymer ?
#
loop_
_entity_poly.entity_id
_entity_poly.type
_entity_poly.pdbx_seq_one_letter_code
_entity_poly.pdbx_strand_id
1 'polypeptide(L)'
;MESIGVLMAYPMNPYLEDELNKRFNLFRFWDFPDRAQFLSEKAPAIRAVVGNAFAGADAALIDALPRLEIVASFSVGLDKIDLDKCRERGIRVTNTPDVLTDDVADLAIGLMLAVCRRIPQCDRYVRAGLWKKGNFRLTTRFSGKKVGIIGLGRIGMAIAKRAEAFNCSIAYYSRTKKADSKYTYYPSVIELASNSDILAVACALTEETFHIVNRDVMNALGPKGFLINIGRGPHVDEPELVSALVEGRLGGAGLDVFENEPHVPEELFKLDNVVLLPHVGSGTVETRKDMADLVLGNLEAHFSGKPLLTPVKIGVLMTYPMSPYLERELSTRFTLFKLWEYPSLSEFLKQNSNCIHAVVGNASHGADAQLIDSLPKLEIVATYSVGVDKIDLGKCKEREIRVTNTPDVLTDDVADLGIGLILSTLRRVCVADGFVRSGAWNSADFQLGTKFSNKSVGVVGLGRIGSAIAKRAEAFDCPIGYCSRSKKPDVGYKYYEKVTDLAASCEILVVACSLTEETRRIINREVLDALGPKGILINIGRGAHVVESDLVSALLEGRLGGAGLDVFENEPHVPEELCGLENVVILSHVGSDTVETCKAMADLVIQNLEAHLSKKPLLTPVL
;
A
#
# COMPACT_ATOMS: atom_id res chain seq x y z
N MET A 1 -31.89 17.51 15.28
CA MET A 1 -31.21 16.58 14.37
C MET A 1 -32.03 15.32 14.32
N GLU A 2 -32.34 14.79 13.13
CA GLU A 2 -32.98 13.47 13.04
C GLU A 2 -32.12 12.44 13.76
N SER A 3 -32.75 11.56 14.54
CA SER A 3 -32.04 10.50 15.24
C SER A 3 -31.46 9.52 14.21
N ILE A 4 -30.16 9.25 14.31
CA ILE A 4 -29.42 8.44 13.35
C ILE A 4 -29.82 6.97 13.54
N GLY A 5 -30.29 6.31 12.49
CA GLY A 5 -30.61 4.88 12.54
C GLY A 5 -29.37 3.99 12.53
N VAL A 6 -29.25 3.12 13.53
CA VAL A 6 -28.19 2.12 13.64
C VAL A 6 -28.81 0.74 13.65
N LEU A 7 -28.40 -0.13 12.72
CA LEU A 7 -28.79 -1.54 12.71
C LEU A 7 -27.75 -2.38 13.43
N MET A 8 -28.14 -3.05 14.51
CA MET A 8 -27.31 -4.04 15.19
C MET A 8 -27.64 -5.43 14.69
N ALA A 9 -26.67 -6.09 14.06
CA ALA A 9 -26.91 -7.32 13.30
C ALA A 9 -27.11 -8.57 14.18
N TYR A 10 -26.61 -8.56 15.42
CA TYR A 10 -26.65 -9.70 16.34
C TYR A 10 -26.62 -9.24 17.82
N PRO A 11 -27.28 -9.95 18.77
CA PRO A 11 -27.25 -9.59 20.20
C PRO A 11 -25.88 -9.93 20.81
N MET A 12 -24.89 -9.05 20.58
CA MET A 12 -23.47 -9.34 20.87
C MET A 12 -23.02 -8.92 22.27
N ASN A 13 -23.53 -7.81 22.82
CA ASN A 13 -23.12 -7.29 24.12
C ASN A 13 -24.20 -6.35 24.70
N PRO A 14 -24.71 -6.60 25.92
CA PRO A 14 -25.76 -5.77 26.53
C PRO A 14 -25.34 -4.31 26.75
N TYR A 15 -24.09 -4.06 27.16
CA TYR A 15 -23.60 -2.69 27.38
C TYR A 15 -23.55 -1.90 26.06
N LEU A 16 -23.05 -2.50 24.99
CA LEU A 16 -23.05 -1.89 23.66
C LEU A 16 -24.48 -1.60 23.18
N GLU A 17 -25.40 -2.54 23.36
CA GLU A 17 -26.80 -2.36 22.99
C GLU A 17 -27.45 -1.20 23.76
N ASP A 18 -27.27 -1.15 25.08
CA ASP A 18 -27.79 -0.07 25.93
C ASP A 18 -27.22 1.30 25.52
N GLU A 19 -25.91 1.38 25.26
CA GLU A 19 -25.28 2.62 24.84
C GLU A 19 -25.70 3.05 23.43
N LEU A 20 -25.85 2.10 22.50
CA LEU A 20 -26.41 2.39 21.18
C LEU A 20 -27.85 2.91 21.28
N ASN A 21 -28.68 2.30 22.13
CA ASN A 21 -30.07 2.71 22.34
C ASN A 21 -30.21 4.09 23.00
N LYS A 22 -29.23 4.50 23.81
CA LYS A 22 -29.18 5.86 24.40
C LYS A 22 -28.76 6.92 23.40
N ARG A 23 -27.85 6.59 22.47
CA ARG A 23 -27.17 7.56 21.59
C ARG A 23 -27.78 7.63 20.19
N PHE A 24 -28.46 6.58 19.74
CA PHE A 24 -28.94 6.40 18.37
C PHE A 24 -30.36 5.81 18.33
N ASN A 25 -31.00 5.87 17.16
CA ASN A 25 -32.22 5.10 16.90
C ASN A 25 -31.84 3.66 16.56
N LEU A 26 -31.80 2.79 17.58
CA LEU A 26 -31.34 1.42 17.46
C LEU A 26 -32.41 0.49 16.85
N PHE A 27 -32.06 -0.16 15.76
CA PHE A 27 -32.78 -1.28 15.16
C PHE A 27 -32.06 -2.59 15.50
N ARG A 28 -32.75 -3.52 16.16
CA ARG A 28 -32.23 -4.85 16.50
C ARG A 28 -32.64 -5.82 15.41
N PHE A 29 -31.68 -6.38 14.67
CA PHE A 29 -32.05 -7.16 13.49
C PHE A 29 -32.81 -8.45 13.83
N TRP A 30 -32.61 -8.98 15.04
CA TRP A 30 -33.29 -10.19 15.54
C TRP A 30 -34.73 -9.97 16.00
N ASP A 31 -35.19 -8.72 16.17
CA ASP A 31 -36.59 -8.42 16.52
C ASP A 31 -37.53 -8.57 15.31
N PHE A 32 -36.98 -8.76 14.11
CA PHE A 32 -37.72 -8.78 12.84
C PHE A 32 -37.56 -10.13 12.12
N PRO A 33 -38.53 -11.06 12.28
CA PRO A 33 -38.51 -12.35 11.60
C PRO A 33 -38.60 -12.22 10.07
N ASP A 34 -39.40 -11.27 9.57
CA ASP A 34 -39.47 -10.93 8.16
C ASP A 34 -38.46 -9.81 7.84
N ARG A 35 -37.25 -10.24 7.46
CA ARG A 35 -36.16 -9.33 7.10
C ARG A 35 -36.47 -8.51 5.85
N ALA A 36 -37.22 -9.07 4.89
CA ALA A 36 -37.53 -8.38 3.65
C ALA A 36 -38.49 -7.21 3.91
N GLN A 37 -39.54 -7.46 4.72
CA GLN A 37 -40.45 -6.40 5.16
C GLN A 37 -39.70 -5.33 5.97
N PHE A 38 -38.90 -5.72 6.97
CA PHE A 38 -38.13 -4.78 7.78
C PHE A 38 -37.24 -3.88 6.92
N LEU A 39 -36.47 -4.46 5.99
CA LEU A 39 -35.58 -3.70 5.12
C LEU A 39 -36.39 -2.75 4.23
N SER A 40 -37.53 -3.18 3.67
CA SER A 40 -38.38 -2.28 2.87
C SER A 40 -38.89 -1.05 3.64
N GLU A 41 -39.19 -1.21 4.94
CA GLU A 41 -39.76 -0.14 5.76
C GLU A 41 -38.69 0.76 6.41
N LYS A 42 -37.59 0.17 6.86
CA LYS A 42 -36.60 0.84 7.73
C LYS A 42 -35.28 1.17 7.04
N ALA A 43 -34.97 0.57 5.90
CA ALA A 43 -33.71 0.82 5.19
C ALA A 43 -33.39 2.30 4.92
N PRO A 44 -34.37 3.17 4.57
CA PRO A 44 -34.09 4.59 4.36
C PRO A 44 -33.64 5.36 5.62
N ALA A 45 -33.86 4.80 6.82
CA ALA A 45 -33.48 5.41 8.09
C ALA A 45 -32.13 4.92 8.62
N ILE A 46 -31.62 3.78 8.15
CA ILE A 46 -30.40 3.14 8.64
C ILE A 46 -29.19 3.77 7.96
N ARG A 47 -28.29 4.34 8.76
CA ARG A 47 -27.05 4.99 8.32
C ARG A 47 -25.79 4.29 8.83
N ALA A 48 -25.92 3.40 9.81
CA ALA A 48 -24.82 2.57 10.30
C ALA A 48 -25.27 1.13 10.53
N VAL A 49 -24.34 0.19 10.33
CA VAL A 49 -24.47 -1.20 10.77
C VAL A 49 -23.41 -1.50 11.83
N VAL A 50 -23.84 -2.15 12.92
CA VAL A 50 -22.96 -2.71 13.93
C VAL A 50 -23.01 -4.22 13.82
N GLY A 51 -21.89 -4.82 13.41
CA GLY A 51 -21.74 -6.26 13.21
C GLY A 51 -20.72 -6.89 14.15
N ASN A 52 -20.52 -8.20 14.04
CA ASN A 52 -19.47 -8.95 14.71
C ASN A 52 -19.04 -10.15 13.85
N ALA A 53 -18.31 -11.11 14.44
CA ALA A 53 -17.85 -12.32 13.74
C ALA A 53 -18.98 -13.29 13.32
N PHE A 54 -20.19 -13.16 13.87
CA PHE A 54 -21.35 -14.01 13.52
C PHE A 54 -22.21 -13.38 12.43
N ALA A 55 -22.43 -12.07 12.50
CA ALA A 55 -23.21 -11.32 11.52
C ALA A 55 -22.58 -9.95 11.25
N GLY A 56 -22.19 -9.71 10.00
CA GLY A 56 -21.62 -8.45 9.54
C GLY A 56 -22.54 -7.76 8.53
N ALA A 57 -21.95 -7.29 7.43
CA ALA A 57 -22.64 -6.64 6.32
C ALA A 57 -22.16 -7.23 4.99
N ASP A 58 -22.88 -8.22 4.48
CA ASP A 58 -22.64 -8.79 3.16
C ASP A 58 -23.15 -7.86 2.05
N ALA A 59 -22.87 -8.21 0.79
CA ALA A 59 -23.30 -7.43 -0.37
C ALA A 59 -24.81 -7.17 -0.40
N ALA A 60 -25.62 -8.18 -0.06
CA ALA A 60 -27.07 -8.09 -0.10
C ALA A 60 -27.61 -7.09 0.95
N LEU A 61 -27.10 -7.13 2.19
CA LEU A 61 -27.47 -6.16 3.22
C LEU A 61 -26.98 -4.76 2.86
N ILE A 62 -25.77 -4.64 2.33
CA ILE A 62 -25.23 -3.35 1.89
C ILE A 62 -26.13 -2.74 0.82
N ASP A 63 -26.53 -3.50 -0.21
CA ASP A 63 -27.41 -3.01 -1.28
C ASP A 63 -28.81 -2.65 -0.77
N ALA A 64 -29.33 -3.41 0.21
CA ALA A 64 -30.62 -3.12 0.81
C ALA A 64 -30.66 -1.83 1.65
N LEU A 65 -29.51 -1.29 2.07
CA LEU A 65 -29.41 -0.10 2.92
C LEU A 65 -28.86 1.10 2.12
N PRO A 66 -29.72 1.87 1.40
CA PRO A 66 -29.26 2.88 0.45
C PRO A 66 -28.55 4.06 1.11
N ARG A 67 -28.83 4.34 2.40
CA ARG A 67 -28.21 5.43 3.17
C ARG A 67 -27.12 4.97 4.13
N LEU A 68 -26.63 3.73 4.01
CA LEU A 68 -25.54 3.23 4.84
C LEU A 68 -24.27 4.08 4.60
N GLU A 69 -23.63 4.50 5.68
CA GLU A 69 -22.41 5.33 5.65
C GLU A 69 -21.23 4.67 6.35
N ILE A 70 -21.49 3.81 7.35
CA ILE A 70 -20.45 3.13 8.14
C ILE A 70 -20.88 1.73 8.59
N VAL A 71 -19.97 0.77 8.51
CA VAL A 71 -20.04 -0.53 9.19
C VAL A 71 -18.99 -0.54 10.31
N ALA A 72 -19.44 -0.62 11.56
CA ALA A 72 -18.58 -0.70 12.74
C ALA A 72 -18.60 -2.12 13.31
N SER A 73 -17.50 -2.84 13.18
CA SER A 73 -17.41 -4.24 13.59
C SER A 73 -16.94 -4.37 15.04
N PHE A 74 -17.73 -5.07 15.87
CA PHE A 74 -17.37 -5.54 17.20
C PHE A 74 -16.52 -6.82 17.10
N SER A 75 -15.49 -6.78 16.28
CA SER A 75 -14.54 -7.86 16.03
C SER A 75 -13.28 -7.28 15.40
N VAL A 76 -12.15 -8.00 15.49
CA VAL A 76 -10.97 -7.65 14.70
C VAL A 76 -11.04 -8.22 13.27
N GLY A 77 -11.57 -9.44 13.12
CA GLY A 77 -11.77 -10.08 11.83
C GLY A 77 -12.96 -9.47 11.08
N LEU A 78 -12.81 -9.40 9.76
CA LEU A 78 -13.72 -8.71 8.84
C LEU A 78 -14.36 -9.67 7.83
N ASP A 79 -14.25 -10.98 8.06
CA ASP A 79 -14.70 -12.05 7.17
C ASP A 79 -16.23 -12.06 6.91
N LYS A 80 -17.01 -11.32 7.70
CA LYS A 80 -18.46 -11.14 7.52
C LYS A 80 -18.86 -9.80 6.91
N ILE A 81 -17.89 -8.98 6.49
CA ILE A 81 -18.13 -7.67 5.89
C ILE A 81 -17.58 -7.68 4.47
N ASP A 82 -18.43 -7.37 3.50
CA ASP A 82 -17.98 -7.17 2.12
C ASP A 82 -17.28 -5.80 2.01
N LEU A 83 -15.96 -5.82 2.21
CA LEU A 83 -15.11 -4.63 2.17
C LEU A 83 -15.09 -3.99 0.77
N ASP A 84 -15.18 -4.81 -0.27
CA ASP A 84 -15.13 -4.33 -1.66
C ASP A 84 -16.45 -3.63 -2.02
N LYS A 85 -17.60 -4.18 -1.58
CA LYS A 85 -18.90 -3.53 -1.72
C LYS A 85 -19.03 -2.26 -0.87
N CYS A 86 -18.52 -2.27 0.37
CA CYS A 86 -18.50 -1.08 1.21
C CYS A 86 -17.76 0.06 0.50
N ARG A 87 -16.60 -0.23 -0.07
CA ARG A 87 -15.82 0.73 -0.85
C ARG A 87 -16.55 1.20 -2.11
N GLU A 88 -17.19 0.28 -2.83
CA GLU A 88 -18.02 0.61 -3.99
C GLU A 88 -19.13 1.62 -3.61
N ARG A 89 -19.63 1.60 -2.39
CA ARG A 89 -20.68 2.53 -1.96
C ARG A 89 -20.16 3.71 -1.14
N GLY A 90 -18.84 3.86 -0.97
CA GLY A 90 -18.23 4.90 -0.14
C GLY A 90 -18.51 4.74 1.35
N ILE A 91 -18.84 3.53 1.79
CA ILE A 91 -19.16 3.16 3.16
C ILE A 91 -17.87 2.93 3.93
N ARG A 92 -17.75 3.58 5.10
CA ARG A 92 -16.59 3.42 5.99
C ARG A 92 -16.66 2.09 6.70
N VAL A 93 -15.51 1.47 6.97
CA VAL A 93 -15.43 0.25 7.78
C VAL A 93 -14.45 0.46 8.94
N THR A 94 -14.85 0.06 10.14
CA THR A 94 -14.02 0.09 11.36
C THR A 94 -14.08 -1.25 12.06
N ASN A 95 -13.05 -1.56 12.83
CA ASN A 95 -12.94 -2.79 13.63
C ASN A 95 -12.32 -2.52 15.00
N THR A 96 -12.11 -3.56 15.81
CA THR A 96 -11.52 -3.45 17.15
C THR A 96 -10.13 -4.11 17.23
N PRO A 97 -9.10 -3.56 16.56
CA PRO A 97 -7.75 -4.07 16.64
C PRO A 97 -7.14 -3.81 18.03
N ASP A 98 -6.10 -4.57 18.35
CA ASP A 98 -5.28 -4.46 19.56
C ASP A 98 -5.99 -4.83 20.87
N VAL A 99 -7.17 -4.29 21.17
CA VAL A 99 -7.88 -4.40 22.47
C VAL A 99 -8.20 -5.83 22.92
N LEU A 100 -8.32 -6.79 21.99
CA LEU A 100 -8.62 -8.20 22.31
C LEU A 100 -7.41 -9.13 22.25
N THR A 101 -6.22 -8.59 21.94
CA THR A 101 -5.04 -9.41 21.63
C THR A 101 -4.62 -10.28 22.80
N ASP A 102 -4.64 -9.73 24.01
CA ASP A 102 -4.16 -10.41 25.19
C ASP A 102 -5.12 -11.52 25.64
N ASP A 103 -6.43 -11.26 25.73
CA ASP A 103 -7.40 -12.29 26.14
C ASP A 103 -7.45 -13.47 25.16
N VAL A 104 -7.38 -13.22 23.84
CA VAL A 104 -7.34 -14.32 22.86
C VAL A 104 -6.05 -15.13 23.02
N ALA A 105 -4.92 -14.48 23.28
CA ALA A 105 -3.65 -15.16 23.50
C ALA A 105 -3.62 -15.93 24.82
N ASP A 106 -4.22 -15.39 25.88
CA ASP A 106 -4.39 -16.05 27.17
C ASP A 106 -5.28 -17.29 27.05
N LEU A 107 -6.37 -17.20 26.28
CA LEU A 107 -7.24 -18.34 26.02
C LEU A 107 -6.51 -19.46 25.27
N ALA A 108 -5.65 -19.12 24.31
CA ALA A 108 -4.85 -20.12 23.61
C ALA A 108 -3.94 -20.91 24.57
N ILE A 109 -3.25 -20.22 25.49
CA ILE A 109 -2.43 -20.87 26.53
C ILE A 109 -3.30 -21.67 27.50
N GLY A 110 -4.46 -21.14 27.88
CA GLY A 110 -5.47 -21.83 28.68
C GLY A 110 -5.91 -23.15 28.05
N LEU A 111 -6.25 -23.15 26.76
CA LEU A 111 -6.61 -24.34 25.99
C LEU A 111 -5.45 -25.34 25.89
N MET A 112 -4.22 -24.87 25.64
CA MET A 112 -3.02 -25.72 25.62
C MET A 112 -2.83 -26.45 26.96
N LEU A 113 -2.93 -25.73 28.07
CA LEU A 113 -2.83 -26.30 29.42
C LEU A 113 -4.00 -27.24 29.70
N ALA A 114 -5.22 -26.84 29.37
CA ALA A 114 -6.44 -27.60 29.64
C ALA A 114 -6.41 -28.96 28.92
N VAL A 115 -5.97 -29.01 27.66
CA VAL A 115 -5.87 -30.26 26.89
C VAL A 115 -4.68 -31.12 27.35
N CYS A 116 -3.49 -30.51 27.53
CA CYS A 116 -2.30 -31.25 27.97
C CYS A 116 -2.48 -31.87 29.37
N ARG A 117 -3.04 -31.09 30.31
CA ARG A 117 -3.19 -31.46 31.72
C ARG A 117 -4.56 -32.04 32.05
N ARG A 118 -5.48 -32.09 31.08
CA ARG A 118 -6.86 -32.60 31.22
C ARG A 118 -7.60 -31.92 32.37
N ILE A 119 -7.46 -30.59 32.47
CA ILE A 119 -7.98 -29.81 33.61
C ILE A 119 -9.50 -29.98 33.74
N PRO A 120 -10.33 -29.80 32.69
CA PRO A 120 -11.78 -29.98 32.81
C PRO A 120 -12.17 -31.41 33.18
N GLN A 121 -11.45 -32.42 32.67
CA GLN A 121 -11.69 -33.82 32.99
C GLN A 121 -11.32 -34.13 34.45
N CYS A 122 -10.22 -33.56 34.97
CA CYS A 122 -9.83 -33.68 36.38
C CYS A 122 -10.87 -33.03 37.29
N ASP A 123 -11.37 -31.84 36.94
CA ASP A 123 -12.44 -31.15 37.68
C ASP A 123 -13.71 -32.03 37.73
N ARG A 124 -14.18 -32.54 36.57
CA ARG A 124 -15.33 -33.46 36.51
C ARG A 124 -15.11 -34.72 37.35
N TYR A 125 -13.91 -35.30 37.30
CA TYR A 125 -13.56 -36.50 38.07
C TYR A 125 -13.67 -36.28 39.59
N VAL A 126 -13.17 -35.14 40.07
CA VAL A 126 -13.27 -34.75 41.49
C VAL A 126 -14.71 -34.47 41.89
N ARG A 127 -15.46 -33.70 41.08
CA ARG A 127 -16.88 -33.38 41.34
C ARG A 127 -17.77 -34.62 41.36
N ALA A 128 -17.43 -35.64 40.57
CA ALA A 128 -18.10 -36.94 40.58
C ALA A 128 -17.71 -37.82 41.79
N GLY A 129 -16.84 -37.35 42.68
CA GLY A 129 -16.39 -38.09 43.87
C GLY A 129 -15.46 -39.27 43.58
N LEU A 130 -14.96 -39.41 42.35
CA LEU A 130 -14.18 -40.57 41.90
C LEU A 130 -12.78 -40.60 42.54
N TRP A 131 -12.25 -39.45 42.97
CA TRP A 131 -10.93 -39.40 43.62
C TRP A 131 -10.87 -40.21 44.92
N LYS A 132 -12.00 -40.42 45.59
CA LYS A 132 -12.10 -41.32 46.75
C LYS A 132 -11.79 -42.78 46.41
N LYS A 133 -11.88 -43.15 45.13
CA LYS A 133 -11.66 -44.51 44.62
C LYS A 133 -10.27 -44.70 44.01
N GLY A 134 -9.49 -43.63 43.82
CA GLY A 134 -8.15 -43.70 43.25
C GLY A 134 -7.70 -42.38 42.64
N ASN A 135 -6.40 -42.28 42.36
CA ASN A 135 -5.84 -41.09 41.71
C ASN A 135 -6.27 -41.01 40.24
N PHE A 136 -6.32 -39.78 39.72
CA PHE A 136 -6.50 -39.56 38.28
C PHE A 136 -5.28 -40.07 37.50
N ARG A 137 -5.49 -40.39 36.22
CA ARG A 137 -4.39 -40.85 35.33
C ARG A 137 -3.31 -39.78 35.16
N LEU A 138 -2.09 -40.21 34.89
CA LEU A 138 -1.01 -39.30 34.48
C LEU A 138 -1.38 -38.56 33.19
N THR A 139 -0.96 -37.30 33.08
CA THR A 139 -1.25 -36.42 31.95
C THR A 139 0.04 -35.89 31.31
N THR A 140 -0.09 -35.01 30.32
CA THR A 140 1.05 -34.58 29.49
C THR A 140 1.64 -33.26 29.99
N ARG A 141 2.95 -33.21 30.18
CA ARG A 141 3.66 -31.96 30.51
C ARG A 141 3.59 -30.97 29.34
N PHE A 142 3.19 -29.72 29.63
CA PHE A 142 3.21 -28.61 28.67
C PHE A 142 4.60 -27.97 28.54
N SER A 143 5.27 -27.67 29.65
CA SER A 143 6.58 -27.02 29.63
C SER A 143 7.61 -27.82 28.83
N GLY A 144 8.37 -27.13 27.98
CA GLY A 144 9.37 -27.72 27.08
C GLY A 144 8.81 -28.33 25.78
N LYS A 145 7.50 -28.25 25.52
CA LYS A 145 6.87 -28.70 24.26
C LYS A 145 7.22 -27.79 23.09
N LYS A 146 7.16 -28.34 21.87
CA LYS A 146 7.27 -27.57 20.62
C LYS A 146 5.92 -26.99 20.23
N VAL A 147 5.82 -25.67 20.11
CA VAL A 147 4.59 -24.96 19.75
C VAL A 147 4.73 -24.36 18.36
N GLY A 148 3.95 -24.87 17.42
CA GLY A 148 3.80 -24.31 16.09
C GLY A 148 2.62 -23.34 16.03
N ILE A 149 2.82 -22.14 15.47
CA ILE A 149 1.77 -21.12 15.34
C ILE A 149 1.52 -20.82 13.87
N ILE A 150 0.28 -21.00 13.41
CA ILE A 150 -0.17 -20.61 12.07
C ILE A 150 -0.62 -19.14 12.16
N GLY A 151 0.21 -18.24 11.65
CA GLY A 151 -0.01 -16.79 11.68
C GLY A 151 0.71 -16.11 12.84
N LEU A 152 1.85 -15.47 12.56
CA LEU A 152 2.62 -14.69 13.54
C LEU A 152 2.28 -13.19 13.48
N GLY A 153 0.98 -12.89 13.57
CA GLY A 153 0.46 -11.52 13.72
C GLY A 153 0.49 -11.05 15.18
N ARG A 154 -0.33 -10.04 15.52
CA ARG A 154 -0.45 -9.53 16.91
C ARG A 154 -0.77 -10.64 17.91
N ILE A 155 -1.82 -11.42 17.65
CA ILE A 155 -2.26 -12.54 18.51
C ILE A 155 -1.21 -13.65 18.53
N GLY A 156 -0.73 -14.08 17.36
CA GLY A 156 0.31 -15.13 17.28
C GLY A 156 1.60 -14.78 18.03
N MET A 157 2.03 -13.52 17.97
CA MET A 157 3.18 -13.02 18.73
C MET A 157 2.92 -13.02 20.23
N ALA A 158 1.72 -12.61 20.67
CA ALA A 158 1.32 -12.63 22.07
C ALA A 158 1.24 -14.06 22.63
N ILE A 159 0.76 -15.02 21.83
CA ILE A 159 0.79 -16.46 22.17
C ILE A 159 2.23 -16.95 22.31
N ALA A 160 3.09 -16.64 21.32
CA ALA A 160 4.50 -17.04 21.32
C ALA A 160 5.21 -16.55 22.59
N LYS A 161 5.09 -15.25 22.91
CA LYS A 161 5.68 -14.62 24.09
C LYS A 161 5.27 -15.33 25.39
N ARG A 162 3.99 -15.73 25.52
CA ARG A 162 3.49 -16.44 26.70
C ARG A 162 4.01 -17.88 26.75
N ALA A 163 4.01 -18.59 25.63
CA ALA A 163 4.51 -19.96 25.55
C ALA A 163 6.02 -20.05 25.85
N GLU A 164 6.83 -19.05 25.46
CA GLU A 164 8.25 -18.98 25.82
C GLU A 164 8.48 -19.04 27.33
N ALA A 165 7.61 -18.42 28.13
CA ALA A 165 7.71 -18.44 29.60
C ALA A 165 7.54 -19.86 30.19
N PHE A 166 6.98 -20.80 29.43
CA PHE A 166 6.90 -22.22 29.78
C PHE A 166 8.08 -23.05 29.24
N ASN A 167 9.14 -22.39 28.77
CA ASN A 167 10.30 -23.00 28.11
C ASN A 167 9.93 -23.76 26.81
N CYS A 168 8.82 -23.41 26.17
CA CYS A 168 8.45 -23.99 24.88
C CYS A 168 9.36 -23.47 23.76
N SER A 169 9.73 -24.34 22.82
CA SER A 169 10.35 -23.89 21.57
C SER A 169 9.27 -23.46 20.59
N ILE A 170 9.38 -22.25 20.06
CA ILE A 170 8.36 -21.67 19.18
C ILE A 170 8.80 -21.79 17.73
N ALA A 171 7.89 -22.31 16.90
CA ALA A 171 7.97 -22.28 15.45
C ALA A 171 6.70 -21.65 14.89
N TYR A 172 6.76 -21.14 13.67
CA TYR A 172 5.60 -20.54 13.05
C TYR A 172 5.55 -20.75 11.55
N TYR A 173 4.34 -20.73 11.03
CA TYR A 173 4.03 -20.58 9.62
C TYR A 173 3.40 -19.22 9.40
N SER A 174 3.77 -18.59 8.30
CA SER A 174 3.19 -17.37 7.78
C SER A 174 3.45 -17.39 6.27
N ARG A 175 2.64 -16.69 5.47
CA ARG A 175 2.88 -16.56 4.02
C ARG A 175 4.30 -16.11 3.69
N THR A 176 4.91 -15.33 4.59
CA THR A 176 6.33 -14.97 4.50
C THR A 176 6.97 -14.94 5.87
N LYS A 177 8.27 -15.29 5.89
CA LYS A 177 9.13 -15.18 7.04
C LYS A 177 9.14 -13.74 7.55
N LYS A 178 9.00 -13.56 8.85
CA LYS A 178 9.11 -12.27 9.51
C LYS A 178 10.60 -11.99 9.75
N ALA A 179 11.12 -10.94 9.13
CA ALA A 179 12.55 -10.60 9.17
C ALA A 179 13.09 -10.52 10.60
N ASP A 180 12.32 -9.90 11.50
CA ASP A 180 12.72 -9.64 12.88
C ASP A 180 12.25 -10.72 13.88
N SER A 181 11.72 -11.85 13.40
CA SER A 181 11.29 -12.93 14.29
C SER A 181 12.47 -13.81 14.69
N LYS A 182 12.67 -13.97 16.00
CA LYS A 182 13.61 -14.96 16.58
C LYS A 182 13.13 -16.41 16.50
N TYR A 183 11.88 -16.64 16.10
CA TYR A 183 11.26 -17.97 16.08
C TYR A 183 11.57 -18.73 14.78
N THR A 184 11.55 -20.06 14.84
CA THR A 184 11.79 -20.91 13.68
C THR A 184 10.66 -20.76 12.67
N TYR A 185 11.00 -20.39 11.44
CA TYR A 185 10.04 -20.29 10.34
C TYR A 185 9.95 -21.61 9.57
N TYR A 186 8.72 -22.04 9.27
CA TYR A 186 8.45 -23.11 8.31
C TYR A 186 7.67 -22.54 7.11
N PRO A 187 8.07 -22.87 5.86
CA PRO A 187 7.38 -22.43 4.66
C PRO A 187 6.12 -23.23 4.34
N SER A 188 5.84 -24.30 5.10
CA SER A 188 4.67 -25.18 4.93
C SER A 188 4.01 -25.46 6.29
N VAL A 189 2.67 -25.47 6.30
CA VAL A 189 1.89 -25.81 7.50
C VAL A 189 2.08 -27.29 7.87
N ILE A 190 2.24 -28.17 6.88
CA ILE A 190 2.51 -29.60 7.12
C ILE A 190 3.87 -29.77 7.78
N GLU A 191 4.92 -29.08 7.30
CA GLU A 191 6.24 -29.15 7.93
C GLU A 191 6.23 -28.58 9.34
N LEU A 192 5.51 -27.47 9.56
CA LEU A 192 5.30 -26.93 10.91
C LEU A 192 4.64 -27.97 11.81
N ALA A 193 3.57 -28.61 11.35
CA ALA A 193 2.82 -29.62 12.09
C ALA A 193 3.69 -30.83 12.44
N SER A 194 4.46 -31.37 11.49
CA SER A 194 5.41 -32.47 11.72
C SER A 194 6.49 -32.16 12.76
N ASN A 195 6.79 -30.87 12.97
CA ASN A 195 7.81 -30.42 13.91
C ASN A 195 7.22 -29.84 15.21
N SER A 196 5.92 -29.99 15.43
CA SER A 196 5.20 -29.43 16.59
C SER A 196 4.57 -30.52 17.44
N ASP A 197 4.56 -30.32 18.75
CA ASP A 197 3.70 -31.09 19.66
C ASP A 197 2.31 -30.44 19.77
N ILE A 198 2.24 -29.13 19.57
CA ILE A 198 1.04 -28.31 19.68
C ILE A 198 1.00 -27.39 18.47
N LEU A 199 -0.11 -27.37 17.75
CA LEU A 199 -0.33 -26.49 16.60
C LEU A 199 -1.46 -25.50 16.92
N ALA A 200 -1.18 -24.20 16.93
CA ALA A 200 -2.14 -23.15 17.23
C ALA A 200 -2.50 -22.35 15.98
N VAL A 201 -3.80 -22.19 15.71
CA VAL A 201 -4.33 -21.38 14.60
C VAL A 201 -4.59 -19.96 15.10
N ALA A 202 -3.88 -18.97 14.56
CA ALA A 202 -3.96 -17.55 14.95
C ALA A 202 -3.91 -16.59 13.74
N CYS A 203 -4.33 -17.06 12.56
CA CYS A 203 -4.41 -16.27 11.33
C CYS A 203 -5.83 -15.73 11.07
N ALA A 204 -5.94 -14.77 10.15
CA ALA A 204 -7.22 -14.32 9.62
C ALA A 204 -7.79 -15.37 8.65
N LEU A 205 -9.12 -15.51 8.63
CA LEU A 205 -9.81 -16.35 7.66
C LEU A 205 -9.93 -15.64 6.31
N THR A 206 -9.45 -16.30 5.29
CA THR A 206 -9.44 -15.90 3.87
C THR A 206 -9.67 -17.13 3.01
N GLU A 207 -9.83 -16.96 1.70
CA GLU A 207 -9.92 -18.10 0.77
C GLU A 207 -8.68 -19.01 0.87
N GLU A 208 -7.48 -18.44 1.01
CA GLU A 208 -6.24 -19.21 1.09
C GLU A 208 -6.01 -19.90 2.44
N THR A 209 -6.72 -19.48 3.49
CA THR A 209 -6.61 -20.07 4.84
C THR A 209 -7.83 -20.91 5.22
N PHE A 210 -8.84 -20.97 4.35
CA PHE A 210 -9.95 -21.92 4.47
C PHE A 210 -9.42 -23.35 4.45
N HIS A 211 -9.79 -24.13 5.47
CA HIS A 211 -9.30 -25.50 5.71
C HIS A 211 -7.77 -25.65 5.67
N ILE A 212 -7.03 -24.60 6.08
CA ILE A 212 -5.56 -24.64 6.18
C ILE A 212 -5.06 -25.77 7.08
N VAL A 213 -5.88 -26.20 8.05
CA VAL A 213 -5.68 -27.42 8.82
C VAL A 213 -6.61 -28.52 8.27
N ASN A 214 -6.13 -29.20 7.24
CA ASN A 214 -6.80 -30.32 6.61
C ASN A 214 -6.31 -31.68 7.17
N ARG A 215 -6.81 -32.79 6.59
CA ARG A 215 -6.40 -34.16 6.94
C ARG A 215 -4.88 -34.35 7.00
N ASP A 216 -4.13 -33.83 6.03
CA ASP A 216 -2.69 -34.05 5.94
C ASP A 216 -1.94 -33.33 7.07
N VAL A 217 -2.34 -32.10 7.38
CA VAL A 217 -1.80 -31.35 8.53
C VAL A 217 -2.09 -32.07 9.84
N MET A 218 -3.30 -32.60 10.01
CA MET A 218 -3.68 -33.33 11.22
C MET A 218 -2.91 -34.65 11.36
N ASN A 219 -2.70 -35.38 10.27
CA ASN A 219 -1.90 -36.60 10.28
C ASN A 219 -0.41 -36.31 10.54
N ALA A 220 0.10 -35.19 10.01
CA ALA A 220 1.46 -34.73 10.26
C ALA A 220 1.69 -34.32 11.72
N LEU A 221 0.69 -33.70 12.37
CA LEU A 221 0.71 -33.40 13.81
C LEU A 221 0.59 -34.67 14.66
N GLY A 222 -0.24 -35.61 14.22
CA GLY A 222 -0.23 -37.01 14.65
C GLY A 222 -0.81 -37.30 16.04
N PRO A 223 -0.73 -38.57 16.47
CA PRO A 223 -1.49 -39.10 17.62
C PRO A 223 -1.01 -38.60 18.99
N LYS A 224 0.12 -37.88 19.01
CA LYS A 224 0.67 -37.24 20.21
C LYS A 224 0.52 -35.72 20.20
N GLY A 225 0.09 -35.16 19.07
CA GLY A 225 -0.03 -33.72 18.88
C GLY A 225 -1.40 -33.19 19.31
N PHE A 226 -1.44 -31.88 19.60
CA PHE A 226 -2.65 -31.17 20.00
C PHE A 226 -2.94 -29.97 19.09
N LEU A 227 -4.15 -29.91 18.53
CA LEU A 227 -4.61 -28.77 17.75
C LEU A 227 -5.29 -27.74 18.65
N ILE A 228 -4.96 -26.45 18.53
CA ILE A 228 -5.59 -25.34 19.23
C ILE A 228 -6.16 -24.37 18.19
N ASN A 229 -7.47 -24.14 18.21
CA ASN A 229 -8.10 -23.17 17.30
C ASN A 229 -8.79 -22.06 18.10
N ILE A 230 -8.24 -20.84 18.00
CA ILE A 230 -8.79 -19.59 18.54
C ILE A 230 -9.09 -18.57 17.42
N GLY A 231 -9.02 -19.00 16.15
CA GLY A 231 -9.21 -18.14 14.99
C GLY A 231 -10.66 -18.14 14.53
N ARG A 232 -10.98 -19.11 13.68
CA ARG A 232 -12.30 -19.35 13.07
C ARG A 232 -12.46 -20.84 12.82
N GLY A 233 -13.68 -21.35 12.94
CA GLY A 233 -13.99 -22.75 12.62
C GLY A 233 -13.51 -23.19 11.24
N PRO A 234 -13.87 -22.47 10.16
CA PRO A 234 -13.47 -22.81 8.78
C PRO A 234 -11.96 -22.81 8.48
N HIS A 235 -11.07 -22.52 9.44
CA HIS A 235 -9.64 -22.82 9.26
C HIS A 235 -9.35 -24.32 9.32
N VAL A 236 -10.23 -25.10 9.93
CA VAL A 236 -10.09 -26.55 10.12
C VAL A 236 -11.16 -27.26 9.31
N ASP A 237 -10.76 -28.31 8.59
CA ASP A 237 -11.71 -29.27 8.03
C ASP A 237 -12.32 -30.07 9.20
N GLU A 238 -13.49 -29.61 9.69
CA GLU A 238 -14.10 -30.08 10.94
C GLU A 238 -14.54 -31.57 10.88
N PRO A 239 -15.14 -32.07 9.78
CA PRO A 239 -15.40 -33.50 9.63
C PRO A 239 -14.13 -34.35 9.75
N GLU A 240 -13.03 -33.92 9.14
CA GLU A 240 -11.75 -34.61 9.23
C GLU A 240 -11.12 -34.55 10.62
N LEU A 241 -11.29 -33.43 11.34
CA LEU A 241 -10.88 -33.29 12.73
C LEU A 241 -11.60 -34.28 13.64
N VAL A 242 -12.92 -34.38 13.50
CA VAL A 242 -13.76 -35.30 14.27
C VAL A 242 -13.30 -36.74 14.00
N SER A 243 -13.16 -37.14 12.73
CA SER A 243 -12.66 -38.46 12.35
C SER A 243 -11.26 -38.72 12.92
N ALA A 244 -10.32 -37.77 12.83
CA ALA A 244 -8.96 -37.95 13.32
C ALA A 244 -8.88 -38.14 14.84
N LEU A 245 -9.75 -37.46 15.59
CA LEU A 245 -9.83 -37.59 17.05
C LEU A 245 -10.47 -38.92 17.48
N VAL A 246 -11.54 -39.33 16.78
CA VAL A 246 -12.23 -40.61 17.06
C VAL A 246 -11.35 -41.81 16.72
N GLU A 247 -10.65 -41.77 15.59
CA GLU A 247 -9.74 -42.82 15.14
C GLU A 247 -8.38 -42.81 15.88
N GLY A 248 -8.13 -41.79 16.71
CA GLY A 248 -6.88 -41.64 17.44
C GLY A 248 -5.67 -41.26 16.58
N ARG A 249 -5.90 -40.77 15.35
CA ARG A 249 -4.85 -40.18 14.49
C ARG A 249 -4.34 -38.85 15.03
N LEU A 250 -5.17 -38.12 15.79
CA LEU A 250 -4.82 -36.88 16.48
C LEU A 250 -4.93 -37.04 18.00
N GLY A 251 -3.94 -36.56 18.75
CA GLY A 251 -3.86 -36.75 20.19
C GLY A 251 -4.93 -36.00 21.00
N GLY A 252 -5.35 -34.83 20.54
CA GLY A 252 -6.43 -34.04 21.13
C GLY A 252 -6.60 -32.66 20.51
N ALA A 253 -7.62 -31.93 20.96
CA ALA A 253 -7.90 -30.58 20.46
C ALA A 253 -8.46 -29.63 21.53
N GLY A 254 -8.07 -28.37 21.47
CA GLY A 254 -8.67 -27.27 22.23
C GLY A 254 -9.33 -26.30 21.26
N LEU A 255 -10.65 -26.22 21.27
CA LEU A 255 -11.44 -25.51 20.27
C LEU A 255 -12.27 -24.43 20.94
N ASP A 256 -12.02 -23.17 20.56
CA ASP A 256 -12.91 -22.05 20.90
C ASP A 256 -13.93 -21.77 19.80
N VAL A 257 -13.72 -22.32 18.60
CA VAL A 257 -14.47 -22.00 17.38
C VAL A 257 -14.80 -23.26 16.58
N PHE A 258 -15.91 -23.23 15.84
CA PHE A 258 -16.48 -24.36 15.07
C PHE A 258 -16.99 -23.89 13.71
N GLU A 259 -17.07 -24.79 12.73
CA GLU A 259 -17.37 -24.41 11.34
C GLU A 259 -18.78 -23.81 11.20
N ASN A 260 -19.74 -24.33 11.98
CA ASN A 260 -21.14 -23.91 11.95
C ASN A 260 -21.68 -23.50 13.34
N GLU A 261 -20.94 -22.62 14.03
CA GLU A 261 -21.34 -22.11 15.35
C GLU A 261 -22.78 -21.57 15.38
N PRO A 262 -23.56 -21.87 16.44
CA PRO A 262 -23.17 -22.51 17.70
C PRO A 262 -23.25 -24.05 17.69
N HIS A 263 -23.44 -24.68 16.53
CA HIS A 263 -23.51 -26.14 16.43
C HIS A 263 -22.10 -26.73 16.57
N VAL A 264 -21.98 -27.75 17.42
CA VAL A 264 -20.74 -28.50 17.66
C VAL A 264 -21.04 -29.98 17.37
N PRO A 265 -20.18 -30.69 16.62
CA PRO A 265 -20.37 -32.12 16.37
C PRO A 265 -20.50 -32.93 17.66
N GLU A 266 -21.59 -33.70 17.79
CA GLU A 266 -21.94 -34.41 19.03
C GLU A 266 -20.91 -35.47 19.43
N GLU A 267 -20.17 -36.00 18.46
CA GLU A 267 -19.06 -36.93 18.67
C GLU A 267 -18.02 -36.34 19.62
N LEU A 268 -17.73 -35.04 19.51
CA LEU A 268 -16.73 -34.35 20.33
C LEU A 268 -17.14 -34.29 21.81
N PHE A 269 -18.44 -34.29 22.13
CA PHE A 269 -18.91 -34.22 23.53
C PHE A 269 -18.52 -35.46 24.35
N LYS A 270 -18.30 -36.59 23.68
CA LYS A 270 -17.97 -37.88 24.32
C LYS A 270 -16.45 -38.06 24.51
N LEU A 271 -15.65 -37.17 23.92
CA LEU A 271 -14.20 -37.31 23.89
C LEU A 271 -13.55 -36.65 25.12
N ASP A 272 -12.71 -37.41 25.83
CA ASP A 272 -11.94 -36.89 26.96
C ASP A 272 -10.69 -36.12 26.52
N ASN A 273 -10.28 -36.22 25.25
CA ASN A 273 -9.10 -35.57 24.67
C ASN A 273 -9.40 -34.24 23.97
N VAL A 274 -10.59 -33.69 24.19
CA VAL A 274 -10.94 -32.36 23.71
C VAL A 274 -11.32 -31.41 24.84
N VAL A 275 -11.18 -30.12 24.57
CA VAL A 275 -11.76 -29.02 25.34
C VAL A 275 -12.50 -28.13 24.36
N LEU A 276 -13.78 -27.87 24.63
CA LEU A 276 -14.70 -27.18 23.74
C LEU A 276 -15.20 -25.93 24.47
N LEU A 277 -15.04 -24.76 23.86
CA LEU A 277 -15.48 -23.48 24.41
C LEU A 277 -16.42 -22.78 23.42
N PRO A 278 -17.42 -22.02 23.90
CA PRO A 278 -18.41 -21.39 23.03
C PRO A 278 -17.96 -19.99 22.55
N HIS A 279 -16.84 -19.91 21.81
CA HIS A 279 -16.28 -18.67 21.23
C HIS A 279 -16.09 -17.54 22.25
N VAL A 280 -15.28 -17.81 23.27
CA VAL A 280 -15.01 -16.92 24.40
C VAL A 280 -13.67 -16.21 24.31
N GLY A 281 -12.96 -16.28 23.17
CA GLY A 281 -11.66 -15.64 22.92
C GLY A 281 -11.50 -14.23 23.49
N SER A 282 -12.43 -13.34 23.20
CA SER A 282 -12.45 -11.96 23.72
C SER A 282 -13.48 -11.74 24.84
N GLY A 283 -14.01 -12.82 25.41
CA GLY A 283 -15.24 -12.87 26.23
C GLY A 283 -15.10 -12.44 27.69
N THR A 284 -14.24 -11.47 28.00
CA THR A 284 -14.08 -10.91 29.36
C THR A 284 -14.86 -9.61 29.52
N VAL A 285 -15.09 -9.18 30.76
CA VAL A 285 -15.83 -7.93 31.02
C VAL A 285 -15.06 -6.72 30.48
N GLU A 286 -13.75 -6.71 30.72
CA GLU A 286 -12.81 -5.65 30.38
C GLU A 286 -12.69 -5.49 28.86
N THR A 287 -12.29 -6.56 28.16
CA THR A 287 -12.09 -6.50 26.70
C THR A 287 -13.39 -6.23 25.96
N ARG A 288 -14.52 -6.82 26.38
CA ARG A 288 -15.81 -6.54 25.72
C ARG A 288 -16.25 -5.09 25.92
N LYS A 289 -15.91 -4.48 27.06
CA LYS A 289 -16.17 -3.05 27.28
C LYS A 289 -15.28 -2.19 26.38
N ASP A 290 -13.99 -2.46 26.30
CA ASP A 290 -13.06 -1.70 25.45
C ASP A 290 -13.42 -1.80 23.97
N MET A 291 -13.80 -2.99 23.50
CA MET A 291 -14.32 -3.18 22.14
C MET A 291 -15.60 -2.36 21.91
N ALA A 292 -16.51 -2.30 22.89
CA ALA A 292 -17.80 -1.63 22.75
C ALA A 292 -17.59 -0.11 22.70
N ASP A 293 -16.76 0.43 23.60
CA ASP A 293 -16.38 1.84 23.63
C ASP A 293 -15.70 2.25 22.32
N LEU A 294 -14.89 1.38 21.73
CA LEU A 294 -14.24 1.65 20.44
C LEU A 294 -15.22 1.66 19.26
N VAL A 295 -16.19 0.74 19.22
CA VAL A 295 -17.29 0.76 18.23
C VAL A 295 -18.09 2.05 18.36
N LEU A 296 -18.50 2.41 19.58
CA LEU A 296 -19.25 3.63 19.87
C LEU A 296 -18.46 4.87 19.45
N GLY A 297 -17.18 4.94 19.82
CA GLY A 297 -16.30 6.07 19.48
C GLY A 297 -16.10 6.25 17.97
N ASN A 298 -16.04 5.16 17.19
CA ASN A 298 -16.00 5.24 15.73
C ASN A 298 -17.31 5.78 15.13
N LEU A 299 -18.47 5.33 15.64
CA LEU A 299 -19.77 5.85 15.20
C LEU A 299 -19.91 7.35 15.52
N GLU A 300 -19.55 7.76 16.74
CA GLU A 300 -19.57 9.16 17.14
C GLU A 300 -18.63 10.02 16.31
N ALA A 301 -17.40 9.54 16.06
CA ALA A 301 -16.45 10.23 15.21
C ALA A 301 -17.01 10.43 13.80
N HIS A 302 -17.56 9.36 13.19
CA HIS A 302 -18.17 9.40 11.87
C HIS A 302 -19.28 10.46 11.80
N PHE A 303 -20.26 10.39 12.69
CA PHE A 303 -21.44 11.27 12.66
C PHE A 303 -21.18 12.69 13.16
N SER A 304 -20.03 12.95 13.79
CA SER A 304 -19.56 14.31 14.14
C SER A 304 -18.57 14.89 13.12
N GLY A 305 -18.28 14.18 12.03
CA GLY A 305 -17.33 14.63 11.01
C GLY A 305 -15.86 14.62 11.46
N LYS A 306 -15.55 13.89 12.55
CA LYS A 306 -14.18 13.71 13.06
C LYS A 306 -13.50 12.50 12.39
N PRO A 307 -12.17 12.43 12.38
CA PRO A 307 -11.45 11.23 11.95
C PRO A 307 -11.86 9.99 12.77
N LEU A 308 -12.07 8.87 12.08
CA LEU A 308 -12.37 7.58 12.71
C LEU A 308 -11.20 7.11 13.57
N LEU A 309 -11.49 6.36 14.64
CA LEU A 309 -10.49 5.87 15.59
C LEU A 309 -9.71 4.69 15.01
N THR A 310 -10.42 3.73 14.42
CA THR A 310 -9.84 2.50 13.86
C THR A 310 -10.40 2.19 12.46
N PRO A 311 -10.22 3.10 11.48
CA PRO A 311 -10.63 2.84 10.10
C PRO A 311 -9.80 1.71 9.49
N VAL A 312 -10.48 0.83 8.75
CA VAL A 312 -9.81 -0.09 7.84
C VAL A 312 -9.30 0.73 6.64
N LYS A 313 -7.98 0.90 6.55
CA LYS A 313 -7.31 1.72 5.53
C LYS A 313 -6.92 0.90 4.29
N ILE A 314 -7.00 1.50 3.10
CA ILE A 314 -6.51 0.88 1.86
C ILE A 314 -4.99 0.77 1.84
N GLY A 315 -4.47 -0.25 1.15
CA GLY A 315 -3.05 -0.36 0.84
C GLY A 315 -2.63 0.55 -0.30
N VAL A 316 -1.62 1.38 -0.06
CA VAL A 316 -0.94 2.21 -1.06
C VAL A 316 0.50 1.73 -1.16
N LEU A 317 0.94 1.35 -2.36
CA LEU A 317 2.33 1.03 -2.65
C LEU A 317 3.06 2.28 -3.13
N MET A 318 4.10 2.72 -2.43
CA MET A 318 5.04 3.74 -2.91
C MET A 318 6.27 3.03 -3.49
N THR A 319 6.61 3.33 -4.73
CA THR A 319 7.63 2.56 -5.49
C THR A 319 9.07 2.96 -5.15
N TYR A 320 9.28 4.19 -4.66
CA TYR A 320 10.60 4.76 -4.37
C TYR A 320 10.51 5.86 -3.30
N PRO A 321 11.55 6.14 -2.48
CA PRO A 321 11.53 7.22 -1.48
C PRO A 321 11.63 8.61 -2.15
N MET A 322 10.53 9.06 -2.75
CA MET A 322 10.47 10.29 -3.57
C MET A 322 10.45 11.57 -2.73
N SER A 323 9.72 11.59 -1.62
CA SER A 323 9.53 12.79 -0.79
C SER A 323 9.19 12.39 0.64
N PRO A 324 9.96 12.86 1.65
CA PRO A 324 9.65 12.60 3.06
C PRO A 324 8.28 13.16 3.49
N TYR A 325 7.87 14.28 2.88
CA TYR A 325 6.55 14.86 3.12
C TYR A 325 5.45 13.94 2.59
N LEU A 326 5.54 13.52 1.32
CA LEU A 326 4.57 12.61 0.72
C LEU A 326 4.47 11.29 1.49
N GLU A 327 5.61 10.69 1.85
CA GLU A 327 5.65 9.44 2.62
C GLU A 327 4.91 9.58 3.97
N ARG A 328 5.19 10.65 4.73
CA ARG A 328 4.51 10.91 6.00
C ARG A 328 3.01 11.08 5.80
N GLU A 329 2.59 11.90 4.84
CA GLU A 329 1.17 12.16 4.60
C GLU A 329 0.44 10.89 4.10
N LEU A 330 1.08 10.04 3.29
CA LEU A 330 0.51 8.76 2.88
C LEU A 330 0.37 7.79 4.07
N SER A 331 1.37 7.69 4.95
CA SER A 331 1.33 6.78 6.12
C SER A 331 0.24 7.13 7.13
N THR A 332 -0.10 8.41 7.25
CA THR A 332 -1.17 8.86 8.16
C THR A 332 -2.57 8.53 7.62
N ARG A 333 -2.76 8.53 6.30
CA ARG A 333 -4.07 8.36 5.64
C ARG A 333 -4.35 6.94 5.18
N PHE A 334 -3.31 6.22 4.76
CA PHE A 334 -3.41 4.92 4.12
C PHE A 334 -2.56 3.88 4.85
N THR A 335 -2.74 2.61 4.52
CA THR A 335 -1.77 1.56 4.85
C THR A 335 -0.65 1.67 3.83
N LEU A 336 0.43 2.38 4.17
CA LEU A 336 1.54 2.61 3.26
C LEU A 336 2.48 1.40 3.22
N PHE A 337 2.74 0.90 2.01
CA PHE A 337 3.76 -0.09 1.69
C PHE A 337 4.88 0.60 0.92
N LYS A 338 6.12 0.41 1.35
CA LYS A 338 7.30 1.04 0.75
C LYS A 338 8.13 -0.01 0.04
N LEU A 339 8.19 0.05 -1.29
CA LEU A 339 8.79 -1.03 -2.08
C LEU A 339 10.26 -1.27 -1.74
N TRP A 340 11.00 -0.21 -1.39
CA TRP A 340 12.42 -0.26 -1.04
C TRP A 340 12.72 -0.89 0.34
N GLU A 341 11.71 -1.12 1.19
CA GLU A 341 11.87 -1.89 2.43
C GLU A 341 11.84 -3.41 2.18
N TYR A 342 11.57 -3.83 0.94
CA TYR A 342 11.55 -5.24 0.53
C TYR A 342 12.80 -5.59 -0.30
N PRO A 343 13.41 -6.77 -0.08
CA PRO A 343 14.59 -7.21 -0.85
C PRO A 343 14.33 -7.36 -2.36
N SER A 344 13.09 -7.63 -2.77
CA SER A 344 12.71 -7.67 -4.19
C SER A 344 11.22 -7.42 -4.41
N LEU A 345 10.86 -7.03 -5.64
CA LEU A 345 9.46 -6.90 -6.05
C LEU A 345 8.70 -8.24 -5.91
N SER A 346 9.33 -9.37 -6.22
CA SER A 346 8.71 -10.70 -6.05
C SER A 346 8.32 -10.99 -4.61
N GLU A 347 9.19 -10.66 -3.65
CA GLU A 347 8.91 -10.86 -2.23
C GLU A 347 7.82 -9.92 -1.70
N PHE A 348 7.81 -8.69 -2.20
CA PHE A 348 6.74 -7.74 -1.91
C PHE A 348 5.38 -8.28 -2.40
N LEU A 349 5.30 -8.70 -3.66
CA LEU A 349 4.06 -9.15 -4.30
C LEU A 349 3.48 -10.40 -3.62
N LYS A 350 4.32 -11.37 -3.21
CA LYS A 350 3.88 -12.58 -2.47
C LYS A 350 3.13 -12.27 -1.18
N GLN A 351 3.46 -11.15 -0.53
CA GLN A 351 2.90 -10.78 0.76
C GLN A 351 1.66 -9.91 0.64
N ASN A 352 1.67 -9.01 -0.35
CA ASN A 352 0.82 -7.82 -0.32
C ASN A 352 -0.03 -7.64 -1.58
N SER A 353 0.10 -8.49 -2.61
CA SER A 353 -0.61 -8.32 -3.90
C SER A 353 -2.11 -8.03 -3.75
N ASN A 354 -2.79 -8.77 -2.88
CA ASN A 354 -4.24 -8.65 -2.65
C ASN A 354 -4.63 -7.46 -1.75
N CYS A 355 -3.67 -6.68 -1.26
CA CYS A 355 -3.89 -5.58 -0.32
C CYS A 355 -3.62 -4.20 -0.93
N ILE A 356 -3.00 -4.12 -2.12
CA ILE A 356 -2.67 -2.87 -2.78
C ILE A 356 -3.80 -2.43 -3.69
N HIS A 357 -4.26 -1.20 -3.48
CA HIS A 357 -5.33 -0.59 -4.26
C HIS A 357 -4.88 0.67 -4.99
N ALA A 358 -3.76 1.26 -4.57
CA ALA A 358 -3.12 2.34 -5.28
C ALA A 358 -1.61 2.16 -5.36
N VAL A 359 -1.03 2.61 -6.48
CA VAL A 359 0.41 2.75 -6.64
C VAL A 359 0.76 4.22 -6.74
N VAL A 360 1.78 4.64 -6.00
CA VAL A 360 2.39 5.96 -6.07
C VAL A 360 3.78 5.81 -6.69
N GLY A 361 3.92 6.34 -7.90
CA GLY A 361 5.13 6.29 -8.72
C GLY A 361 5.80 7.66 -8.89
N ASN A 362 6.92 7.72 -9.59
CA ASN A 362 7.53 8.95 -10.11
C ASN A 362 8.10 8.75 -11.52
N ALA A 363 8.87 9.73 -12.00
CA ALA A 363 9.50 9.70 -13.32
C ALA A 363 10.51 8.55 -13.54
N SER A 364 10.99 7.91 -12.48
CA SER A 364 11.99 6.83 -12.57
C SER A 364 11.38 5.46 -12.24
N HIS A 365 10.43 5.42 -11.31
CA HIS A 365 9.80 4.21 -10.79
C HIS A 365 8.28 4.34 -10.85
N GLY A 366 7.68 3.87 -11.94
CA GLY A 366 6.23 3.90 -12.16
C GLY A 366 5.56 2.54 -11.93
N ALA A 367 4.60 2.20 -12.79
CA ALA A 367 3.87 0.94 -12.77
C ALA A 367 3.87 0.32 -14.18
N ASP A 368 4.78 -0.61 -14.41
CA ASP A 368 4.85 -1.38 -15.65
C ASP A 368 3.79 -2.50 -15.69
N ALA A 369 3.67 -3.18 -16.83
CA ALA A 369 2.73 -4.28 -17.01
C ALA A 369 2.90 -5.38 -15.95
N GLN A 370 4.15 -5.73 -15.59
CA GLN A 370 4.43 -6.77 -14.63
C GLN A 370 3.88 -6.42 -13.24
N LEU A 371 4.13 -5.19 -12.77
CA LEU A 371 3.62 -4.71 -11.50
C LEU A 371 2.09 -4.64 -11.53
N ILE A 372 1.51 -4.12 -12.61
CA ILE A 372 0.05 -4.01 -12.77
C ILE A 372 -0.61 -5.38 -12.72
N ASP A 373 -0.13 -6.37 -13.46
CA ASP A 373 -0.71 -7.73 -13.47
C ASP A 373 -0.58 -8.43 -12.12
N SER A 374 0.46 -8.11 -11.37
CA SER A 374 0.72 -8.71 -10.06
C SER A 374 -0.12 -8.10 -8.92
N LEU A 375 -0.85 -7.02 -9.19
CA LEU A 375 -1.70 -6.32 -8.23
C LEU A 375 -3.18 -6.43 -8.65
N PRO A 376 -3.87 -7.54 -8.31
CA PRO A 376 -5.22 -7.79 -8.80
C PRO A 376 -6.25 -6.76 -8.30
N LYS A 377 -6.02 -6.14 -7.14
CA LYS A 377 -6.91 -5.11 -6.57
C LYS A 377 -6.50 -3.66 -6.89
N LEU A 378 -5.55 -3.44 -7.80
CA LEU A 378 -5.10 -2.09 -8.16
C LEU A 378 -6.23 -1.30 -8.85
N GLU A 379 -6.55 -0.12 -8.33
CA GLU A 379 -7.63 0.75 -8.82
C GLU A 379 -7.10 2.08 -9.41
N ILE A 380 -5.94 2.55 -8.93
CA ILE A 380 -5.34 3.82 -9.37
C ILE A 380 -3.80 3.81 -9.32
N VAL A 381 -3.18 4.42 -10.33
CA VAL A 381 -1.77 4.82 -10.31
C VAL A 381 -1.68 6.34 -10.26
N ALA A 382 -1.09 6.89 -9.20
CA ALA A 382 -0.86 8.33 -9.04
C ALA A 382 0.63 8.61 -9.12
N THR A 383 1.07 9.36 -10.12
CA THR A 383 2.50 9.64 -10.28
C THR A 383 2.89 11.02 -9.77
N TYR A 384 3.95 11.03 -8.96
CA TYR A 384 4.70 12.20 -8.52
C TYR A 384 5.61 12.70 -9.64
N SER A 385 5.00 12.97 -10.80
CA SER A 385 5.64 13.50 -12.00
C SER A 385 4.58 14.01 -12.96
N VAL A 386 4.97 14.78 -13.97
CA VAL A 386 4.10 15.06 -15.13
C VAL A 386 4.19 13.95 -16.17
N GLY A 387 5.40 13.48 -16.45
CA GLY A 387 5.65 12.37 -17.36
C GLY A 387 5.07 11.06 -16.80
N VAL A 388 4.49 10.27 -17.71
CA VAL A 388 3.86 8.96 -17.43
C VAL A 388 4.58 7.84 -18.17
N ASP A 389 5.81 8.07 -18.63
CA ASP A 389 6.61 7.14 -19.43
C ASP A 389 7.02 5.86 -18.69
N LYS A 390 6.92 5.87 -17.35
CA LYS A 390 7.12 4.69 -16.49
C LYS A 390 5.82 3.98 -16.11
N ILE A 391 4.69 4.37 -16.70
CA ILE A 391 3.38 3.77 -16.46
C ILE A 391 2.90 3.13 -17.76
N ASP A 392 2.55 1.85 -17.70
CA ASP A 392 1.91 1.19 -18.84
C ASP A 392 0.44 1.62 -18.94
N LEU A 393 0.20 2.72 -19.66
CA LEU A 393 -1.15 3.26 -19.86
C LEU A 393 -2.06 2.29 -20.63
N GLY A 394 -1.48 1.47 -21.52
CA GLY A 394 -2.22 0.46 -22.28
C GLY A 394 -2.80 -0.59 -21.34
N LYS A 395 -1.94 -1.11 -20.44
CA LYS A 395 -2.35 -2.08 -19.43
C LYS A 395 -3.29 -1.49 -18.38
N CYS A 396 -3.06 -0.25 -17.97
CA CYS A 396 -4.00 0.46 -17.09
C CYS A 396 -5.38 0.56 -17.74
N LYS A 397 -5.45 0.89 -19.04
CA LYS A 397 -6.73 0.99 -19.77
C LYS A 397 -7.43 -0.35 -19.92
N GLU A 398 -6.68 -1.42 -20.21
CA GLU A 398 -7.20 -2.79 -20.29
C GLU A 398 -7.87 -3.21 -18.97
N ARG A 399 -7.29 -2.82 -17.84
CA ARG A 399 -7.76 -3.17 -16.49
C ARG A 399 -8.65 -2.12 -15.83
N GLU A 400 -9.06 -1.07 -16.56
CA GLU A 400 -9.85 0.05 -16.05
C GLU A 400 -9.22 0.76 -14.83
N ILE A 401 -7.88 0.77 -14.76
CA ILE A 401 -7.10 1.41 -13.70
C ILE A 401 -6.93 2.88 -14.06
N ARG A 402 -7.31 3.76 -13.13
CA ARG A 402 -7.19 5.21 -13.32
C ARG A 402 -5.74 5.66 -13.20
N VAL A 403 -5.34 6.68 -13.95
CA VAL A 403 -3.98 7.24 -13.89
C VAL A 403 -4.06 8.74 -13.65
N THR A 404 -3.29 9.24 -12.70
CA THR A 404 -3.16 10.68 -12.41
C THR A 404 -1.71 11.12 -12.40
N ASN A 405 -1.47 12.38 -12.74
CA ASN A 405 -0.14 12.99 -12.73
C ASN A 405 -0.19 14.39 -12.08
N THR A 406 0.91 15.14 -12.14
CA THR A 406 1.05 16.46 -11.49
C THR A 406 1.26 17.61 -12.48
N PRO A 407 0.33 17.84 -13.44
CA PRO A 407 0.45 18.90 -14.43
C PRO A 407 0.40 20.28 -13.77
N ASP A 408 0.91 21.27 -14.48
CA ASP A 408 0.88 22.70 -14.13
C ASP A 408 1.77 23.08 -12.93
N VAL A 409 1.71 22.36 -11.81
CA VAL A 409 2.38 22.71 -10.54
C VAL A 409 3.90 22.81 -10.60
N LEU A 410 4.54 22.11 -11.55
CA LEU A 410 6.00 22.11 -11.73
C LEU A 410 6.47 22.93 -12.95
N THR A 411 5.54 23.56 -13.67
CA THR A 411 5.83 24.20 -14.96
C THR A 411 6.83 25.33 -14.83
N ASP A 412 6.67 26.17 -13.80
CA ASP A 412 7.50 27.35 -13.62
C ASP A 412 8.92 27.00 -13.19
N ASP A 413 9.11 26.11 -12.21
CA ASP A 413 10.45 25.71 -11.76
C ASP A 413 11.25 25.00 -12.86
N VAL A 414 10.61 24.11 -13.63
CA VAL A 414 11.29 23.45 -14.75
C VAL A 414 11.65 24.48 -15.85
N ALA A 415 10.79 25.46 -16.10
CA ALA A 415 11.09 26.53 -17.06
C ALA A 415 12.20 27.48 -16.57
N ASP A 416 12.19 27.81 -15.28
CA ASP A 416 13.23 28.59 -14.60
C ASP A 416 14.58 27.88 -14.68
N LEU A 417 14.60 26.57 -14.43
CA LEU A 417 15.81 25.77 -14.58
C LEU A 417 16.33 25.76 -16.02
N GLY A 418 15.44 25.68 -17.02
CA GLY A 418 15.80 25.80 -18.42
C GLY A 418 16.56 27.11 -18.73
N ILE A 419 16.05 28.24 -18.24
CA ILE A 419 16.74 29.55 -18.38
C ILE A 419 18.04 29.58 -17.56
N GLY A 420 18.04 29.02 -16.37
CA GLY A 420 19.21 28.88 -15.50
C GLY A 420 20.34 28.10 -16.17
N LEU A 421 20.03 26.99 -16.83
CA LEU A 421 20.99 26.19 -17.60
C LEU A 421 21.53 26.96 -18.81
N ILE A 422 20.68 27.70 -19.53
CA ILE A 422 21.11 28.56 -20.65
C ILE A 422 22.13 29.60 -20.17
N LEU A 423 21.79 30.34 -19.10
CA LEU A 423 22.66 31.36 -18.53
C LEU A 423 23.96 30.75 -18.00
N SER A 424 23.86 29.63 -17.27
CA SER A 424 25.02 28.96 -16.68
C SER A 424 25.98 28.43 -17.72
N THR A 425 25.46 27.93 -18.85
CA THR A 425 26.28 27.44 -19.97
C THR A 425 26.91 28.60 -20.74
N LEU A 426 26.11 29.58 -21.20
CA LEU A 426 26.63 30.68 -22.02
C LEU A 426 27.55 31.62 -21.24
N ARG A 427 27.21 31.93 -19.98
CA ARG A 427 27.99 32.83 -19.12
C ARG A 427 29.04 32.10 -18.29
N ARG A 428 29.08 30.77 -18.38
CA ARG A 428 30.04 29.89 -17.70
C ARG A 428 30.01 30.09 -16.18
N VAL A 429 28.81 30.20 -15.61
CA VAL A 429 28.60 30.59 -14.20
C VAL A 429 29.27 29.59 -13.25
N CYS A 430 29.06 28.28 -13.45
CA CYS A 430 29.63 27.25 -12.59
C CYS A 430 31.17 27.21 -12.67
N VAL A 431 31.73 27.40 -13.87
CA VAL A 431 33.19 27.44 -14.07
C VAL A 431 33.78 28.71 -13.44
N ALA A 432 33.09 29.85 -13.56
CA ALA A 432 33.49 31.11 -12.93
C ALA A 432 33.46 31.00 -11.40
N ASP A 433 32.42 30.38 -10.82
CA ASP A 433 32.35 30.08 -9.39
C ASP A 433 33.53 29.19 -8.95
N GLY A 434 33.79 28.09 -9.66
CA GLY A 434 34.95 27.23 -9.41
C GLY A 434 36.29 27.96 -9.51
N PHE A 435 36.46 28.82 -10.51
CA PHE A 435 37.64 29.67 -10.69
C PHE A 435 37.88 30.58 -9.48
N VAL A 436 36.84 31.25 -8.98
CA VAL A 436 36.95 32.10 -7.78
C VAL A 436 37.26 31.26 -6.54
N ARG A 437 36.56 30.14 -6.34
CA ARG A 437 36.78 29.23 -5.19
C ARG A 437 38.17 28.61 -5.16
N SER A 438 38.80 28.42 -6.32
CA SER A 438 40.19 27.95 -6.42
C SER A 438 41.23 29.00 -6.01
N GLY A 439 40.84 30.27 -5.88
CA GLY A 439 41.72 31.41 -5.62
C GLY A 439 42.41 31.98 -6.86
N ALA A 440 42.15 31.43 -8.05
CA ALA A 440 42.78 31.85 -9.30
C ALA A 440 42.50 33.32 -9.67
N TRP A 441 41.39 33.88 -9.20
CA TRP A 441 41.05 35.29 -9.44
C TRP A 441 42.06 36.30 -8.85
N ASN A 442 42.85 35.89 -7.85
CA ASN A 442 43.92 36.73 -7.32
C ASN A 442 45.07 36.95 -8.32
N SER A 443 45.14 36.14 -9.38
CA SER A 443 46.27 36.10 -10.32
C SER A 443 45.88 36.33 -11.78
N ALA A 444 44.60 36.18 -12.14
CA ALA A 444 44.12 36.41 -13.50
C ALA A 444 42.62 36.77 -13.52
N ASP A 445 42.20 37.52 -14.54
CA ASP A 445 40.79 37.71 -14.85
C ASP A 445 40.18 36.46 -15.49
N PHE A 446 38.88 36.26 -15.27
CA PHE A 446 38.14 35.15 -15.87
C PHE A 446 37.90 35.38 -17.37
N GLN A 447 37.90 34.30 -18.13
CA GLN A 447 37.63 34.31 -19.58
C GLN A 447 36.23 34.87 -19.92
N LEU A 448 36.12 35.56 -21.05
CA LEU A 448 34.85 36.13 -21.51
C LEU A 448 33.81 35.02 -21.79
N GLY A 449 32.60 35.24 -21.30
CA GLY A 449 31.43 34.42 -21.63
C GLY A 449 30.67 34.94 -22.87
N THR A 450 29.59 34.25 -23.20
CA THR A 450 28.74 34.53 -24.36
C THR A 450 27.45 35.26 -23.94
N LYS A 451 27.11 36.36 -24.62
CA LYS A 451 25.85 37.11 -24.36
C LYS A 451 24.63 36.22 -24.64
N PHE A 452 23.64 36.20 -23.73
CA PHE A 452 22.38 35.48 -23.95
C PHE A 452 21.36 36.32 -24.72
N SER A 453 21.13 37.57 -24.32
CA SER A 453 20.07 38.38 -24.92
C SER A 453 20.21 38.53 -26.43
N ASN A 454 19.09 38.49 -27.16
CA ASN A 454 18.98 38.52 -28.62
C ASN A 454 19.44 37.24 -29.35
N LYS A 455 19.85 36.18 -28.65
CA LYS A 455 20.14 34.88 -29.29
C LYS A 455 18.86 34.14 -29.68
N SER A 456 18.89 33.42 -30.80
CA SER A 456 17.76 32.61 -31.25
C SER A 456 17.60 31.35 -30.42
N VAL A 457 16.39 31.13 -29.90
CA VAL A 457 16.02 29.99 -29.06
C VAL A 457 15.04 29.10 -29.82
N GLY A 458 15.42 27.84 -30.01
CA GLY A 458 14.55 26.80 -30.54
C GLY A 458 14.00 25.92 -29.43
N VAL A 459 12.68 25.75 -29.36
CA VAL A 459 12.02 24.88 -28.36
C VAL A 459 11.42 23.64 -29.03
N VAL A 460 11.91 22.47 -28.66
CA VAL A 460 11.35 21.17 -29.05
C VAL A 460 10.22 20.82 -28.07
N GLY A 461 8.98 21.01 -28.53
CA GLY A 461 7.77 20.82 -27.74
C GLY A 461 7.24 22.10 -27.12
N LEU A 462 6.28 22.75 -27.80
CA LEU A 462 5.59 23.95 -27.29
C LEU A 462 4.35 23.58 -26.44
N GLY A 463 4.56 22.74 -25.42
CA GLY A 463 3.57 22.43 -24.39
C GLY A 463 3.53 23.49 -23.29
N ARG A 464 3.09 23.13 -22.08
CA ARG A 464 3.09 24.03 -20.91
C ARG A 464 4.49 24.55 -20.57
N ILE A 465 5.43 23.63 -20.36
CA ILE A 465 6.84 23.94 -20.04
C ILE A 465 7.51 24.70 -21.19
N GLY A 466 7.39 24.20 -22.42
CA GLY A 466 7.98 24.89 -23.58
C GLY A 466 7.45 26.32 -23.80
N SER A 467 6.15 26.54 -23.55
CA SER A 467 5.57 27.90 -23.62
C SER A 467 6.08 28.81 -22.50
N ALA A 468 6.23 28.26 -21.29
CA ALA A 468 6.77 28.98 -20.14
C ALA A 468 8.24 29.40 -20.36
N ILE A 469 9.04 28.54 -21.01
CA ILE A 469 10.43 28.84 -21.41
C ILE A 469 10.47 29.90 -22.49
N ALA A 470 9.65 29.75 -23.54
CA ALA A 470 9.58 30.73 -24.62
C ALA A 470 9.26 32.13 -24.08
N LYS A 471 8.24 32.25 -23.22
CA LYS A 471 7.85 33.49 -22.56
C LYS A 471 8.99 34.12 -21.75
N ARG A 472 9.77 33.31 -21.03
CA ARG A 472 10.92 33.79 -20.25
C ARG A 472 12.06 34.26 -21.16
N ALA A 473 12.35 33.52 -22.22
CA ALA A 473 13.37 33.89 -23.21
C ALA A 473 13.00 35.17 -23.98
N GLU A 474 11.72 35.42 -24.28
CA GLU A 474 11.27 36.70 -24.87
C GLU A 474 11.67 37.91 -24.03
N ALA A 475 11.69 37.79 -22.69
CA ALA A 475 12.12 38.87 -21.80
C ALA A 475 13.63 39.20 -21.92
N PHE A 476 14.40 38.35 -22.61
CA PHE A 476 15.80 38.60 -22.99
C PHE A 476 15.94 38.99 -24.47
N ASP A 477 14.86 39.42 -25.12
CA ASP A 477 14.78 39.79 -26.54
C ASP A 477 15.14 38.64 -27.50
N CYS A 478 15.00 37.38 -27.06
CA CYS A 478 15.33 36.22 -27.87
C CYS A 478 14.25 35.96 -28.93
N PRO A 479 14.59 35.86 -30.23
CA PRO A 479 13.66 35.35 -31.23
C PRO A 479 13.41 33.85 -31.00
N ILE A 480 12.13 33.47 -30.96
CA ILE A 480 11.70 32.11 -30.62
C ILE A 480 11.26 31.34 -31.87
N GLY A 481 11.85 30.16 -32.05
CA GLY A 481 11.37 29.10 -32.96
C GLY A 481 10.91 27.88 -32.16
N TYR A 482 10.02 27.07 -32.73
CA TYR A 482 9.61 25.82 -32.10
C TYR A 482 9.32 24.71 -33.11
N CYS A 483 9.44 23.47 -32.63
CA CYS A 483 9.03 22.27 -33.34
C CYS A 483 8.09 21.47 -32.44
N SER A 484 6.96 21.01 -32.99
CA SER A 484 6.01 20.13 -32.31
C SER A 484 5.23 19.32 -33.33
N ARG A 485 4.55 18.24 -32.88
CA ARG A 485 3.77 17.35 -33.75
C ARG A 485 2.79 18.09 -34.67
N SER A 486 2.22 19.19 -34.20
CA SER A 486 1.40 20.10 -35.01
C SER A 486 1.74 21.55 -34.70
N LYS A 487 1.58 22.41 -35.68
CA LYS A 487 1.65 23.86 -35.50
C LYS A 487 0.61 24.30 -34.48
N LYS A 488 1.03 25.09 -33.49
CA LYS A 488 0.11 25.68 -32.50
C LYS A 488 -0.54 26.93 -33.10
N PRO A 489 -1.87 27.07 -33.00
CA PRO A 489 -2.53 28.31 -33.39
C PRO A 489 -2.11 29.43 -32.43
N ASP A 490 -2.06 30.66 -32.95
CA ASP A 490 -1.95 31.89 -32.15
C ASP A 490 -0.72 32.03 -31.25
N VAL A 491 0.34 31.26 -31.49
CA VAL A 491 1.66 31.48 -30.89
C VAL A 491 2.49 32.27 -31.90
N GLY A 492 2.92 33.49 -31.54
CA GLY A 492 3.70 34.39 -32.42
C GLY A 492 5.10 33.91 -32.79
N TYR A 493 5.40 32.63 -32.58
CA TYR A 493 6.70 32.00 -32.75
C TYR A 493 6.83 31.31 -34.10
N LYS A 494 8.05 31.23 -34.62
CA LYS A 494 8.31 30.57 -35.90
C LYS A 494 8.21 29.05 -35.76
N TYR A 495 7.30 28.43 -36.51
CA TYR A 495 7.12 26.99 -36.52
C TYR A 495 8.08 26.31 -37.51
N TYR A 496 8.64 25.18 -37.09
CA TYR A 496 9.47 24.28 -37.90
C TYR A 496 8.90 22.86 -37.86
N GLU A 497 8.81 22.22 -39.03
CA GLU A 497 8.30 20.85 -39.14
C GLU A 497 9.30 19.80 -38.65
N LYS A 498 10.60 20.06 -38.80
CA LYS A 498 11.68 19.16 -38.39
C LYS A 498 12.55 19.81 -37.32
N VAL A 499 13.03 18.99 -36.39
CA VAL A 499 13.94 19.43 -35.32
C VAL A 499 15.30 19.83 -35.89
N THR A 500 15.76 19.20 -36.98
CA THR A 500 17.00 19.57 -37.67
C THR A 500 16.95 20.98 -38.25
N ASP A 501 15.83 21.35 -38.89
CA ASP A 501 15.63 22.71 -39.44
C ASP A 501 15.54 23.76 -38.32
N LEU A 502 14.89 23.40 -37.20
CA LEU A 502 14.87 24.23 -36.00
C LEU A 502 16.29 24.45 -35.46
N ALA A 503 17.04 23.37 -35.29
CA ALA A 503 18.41 23.39 -34.78
C ALA A 503 19.34 24.26 -35.63
N ALA A 504 19.28 24.11 -36.96
CA ALA A 504 20.03 24.93 -37.91
C ALA A 504 19.69 26.43 -37.87
N SER A 505 18.55 26.79 -37.27
CA SER A 505 18.06 28.18 -37.20
C SER A 505 18.25 28.85 -35.83
N CYS A 506 18.71 28.11 -34.83
CA CYS A 506 18.83 28.58 -33.45
C CYS A 506 20.26 28.44 -32.92
N GLU A 507 20.62 29.27 -31.94
CA GLU A 507 21.87 29.13 -31.19
C GLU A 507 21.67 28.33 -29.89
N ILE A 508 20.43 28.20 -29.45
CA ILE A 508 20.06 27.53 -28.19
C ILE A 508 18.89 26.61 -28.51
N LEU A 509 19.09 25.30 -28.38
CA LEU A 509 18.04 24.30 -28.59
C LEU A 509 17.59 23.72 -27.25
N VAL A 510 16.32 23.87 -26.91
CA VAL A 510 15.74 23.42 -25.63
C VAL A 510 14.79 22.24 -25.86
N VAL A 511 15.01 21.14 -25.16
CA VAL A 511 14.13 19.96 -25.19
C VAL A 511 13.12 20.04 -24.04
N ALA A 512 11.84 20.23 -24.37
CA ALA A 512 10.74 20.40 -23.42
C ALA A 512 9.47 19.61 -23.81
N CYS A 513 9.65 18.51 -24.54
CA CYS A 513 8.57 17.61 -24.96
C CYS A 513 8.46 16.38 -24.04
N SER A 514 7.35 15.64 -24.16
CA SER A 514 7.17 14.36 -23.49
C SER A 514 7.92 13.25 -24.21
N LEU A 515 8.50 12.31 -23.46
CA LEU A 515 9.13 11.11 -24.01
C LEU A 515 8.07 10.10 -24.50
N THR A 516 8.16 9.79 -25.78
CA THR A 516 7.34 8.84 -26.53
C THR A 516 8.24 8.04 -27.47
N GLU A 517 7.71 7.04 -28.17
CA GLU A 517 8.49 6.35 -29.21
C GLU A 517 8.97 7.31 -30.31
N GLU A 518 8.15 8.30 -30.71
CA GLU A 518 8.51 9.23 -31.78
C GLU A 518 9.51 10.30 -31.35
N THR A 519 9.60 10.60 -30.06
CA THR A 519 10.50 11.64 -29.51
C THR A 519 11.73 11.05 -28.83
N ARG A 520 11.80 9.73 -28.69
CA ARG A 520 13.01 9.03 -28.25
C ARG A 520 14.10 9.24 -29.29
N ARG A 521 15.29 9.65 -28.84
CA ARG A 521 16.46 9.94 -29.68
C ARG A 521 16.19 11.00 -30.76
N ILE A 522 15.24 11.90 -30.52
CA ILE A 522 14.90 13.00 -31.43
C ILE A 522 16.07 13.97 -31.62
N ILE A 523 16.96 14.08 -30.64
CA ILE A 523 18.23 14.79 -30.74
C ILE A 523 19.33 13.75 -31.05
N ASN A 524 19.51 13.49 -32.33
CA ASN A 524 20.54 12.59 -32.86
C ASN A 524 21.75 13.39 -33.40
N ARG A 525 22.76 12.69 -33.92
CA ARG A 525 23.93 13.32 -34.56
C ARG A 525 23.59 14.42 -35.58
N GLU A 526 22.61 14.19 -36.45
CA GLU A 526 22.23 15.17 -37.49
C GLU A 526 21.73 16.48 -36.88
N VAL A 527 20.90 16.40 -35.83
CA VAL A 527 20.41 17.58 -35.10
C VAL A 527 21.56 18.31 -34.38
N LEU A 528 22.47 17.56 -33.75
CA LEU A 528 23.62 18.13 -33.04
C LEU A 528 24.57 18.85 -34.01
N ASP A 529 24.85 18.24 -35.16
CA ASP A 529 25.69 18.84 -36.21
C ASP A 529 25.02 20.06 -36.85
N ALA A 530 23.69 20.04 -37.01
CA ALA A 530 22.91 21.19 -37.49
C ALA A 530 22.93 22.37 -36.50
N LEU A 531 22.91 22.10 -35.19
CA LEU A 531 23.04 23.12 -34.14
C LEU A 531 24.46 23.71 -34.10
N GLY A 532 25.47 22.87 -34.31
CA GLY A 532 26.82 23.26 -34.65
C GLY A 532 27.67 23.84 -33.50
N PRO A 533 28.91 24.27 -33.80
CA PRO A 533 29.95 24.54 -32.80
C PRO A 533 29.72 25.82 -31.97
N LYS A 534 28.75 26.65 -32.37
CA LYS A 534 28.33 27.84 -31.62
C LYS A 534 27.03 27.62 -30.86
N GLY A 535 26.32 26.54 -31.16
CA GLY A 535 25.05 26.22 -30.55
C GLY A 535 25.22 25.52 -29.21
N ILE A 536 24.22 25.64 -28.35
CA ILE A 536 24.13 24.91 -27.09
C ILE A 536 22.83 24.12 -26.99
N LEU A 537 22.92 22.91 -26.45
CA LEU A 537 21.77 22.04 -26.18
C LEU A 537 21.34 22.19 -24.71
N ILE A 538 20.05 22.32 -24.46
CA ILE A 538 19.45 22.33 -23.12
C ILE A 538 18.46 21.18 -23.03
N ASN A 539 18.68 20.25 -22.11
CA ASN A 539 17.76 19.14 -21.89
C ASN A 539 17.24 19.13 -20.44
N ILE A 540 15.94 19.38 -20.33
CA ILE A 540 15.14 19.37 -19.08
C ILE A 540 13.93 18.43 -19.23
N GLY A 541 13.93 17.58 -20.26
CA GLY A 541 12.86 16.63 -20.53
C GLY A 541 13.18 15.26 -19.95
N ARG A 542 13.80 14.41 -20.76
CA ARG A 542 14.29 13.07 -20.41
C ARG A 542 15.60 12.82 -21.16
N GLY A 543 16.52 12.08 -20.55
CA GLY A 543 17.80 11.76 -21.19
C GLY A 543 17.63 11.02 -22.52
N ALA A 544 16.68 10.09 -22.59
CA ALA A 544 16.39 9.30 -23.79
C ALA A 544 15.88 10.13 -25.00
N HIS A 545 15.65 11.44 -24.88
CA HIS A 545 15.45 12.31 -26.04
C HIS A 545 16.73 12.51 -26.86
N VAL A 546 17.89 12.35 -26.24
CA VAL A 546 19.19 12.57 -26.85
C VAL A 546 19.87 11.22 -27.07
N VAL A 547 20.55 11.06 -28.21
CA VAL A 547 21.53 9.99 -28.38
C VAL A 547 22.78 10.42 -27.60
N GLU A 548 22.90 9.97 -26.35
CA GLU A 548 23.89 10.49 -25.39
C GLU A 548 25.33 10.31 -25.89
N SER A 549 25.64 9.19 -26.54
CA SER A 549 26.96 8.95 -27.15
C SER A 549 27.30 9.96 -28.25
N ASP A 550 26.33 10.37 -29.06
CA ASP A 550 26.54 11.37 -30.11
C ASP A 550 26.76 12.76 -29.51
N LEU A 551 26.06 13.09 -28.42
CA LEU A 551 26.25 14.33 -27.68
C LEU A 551 27.65 14.42 -27.08
N VAL A 552 28.11 13.38 -26.39
CA VAL A 552 29.45 13.31 -25.79
C VAL A 552 30.51 13.49 -26.88
N SER A 553 30.43 12.73 -27.98
CA SER A 553 31.37 12.86 -29.11
C SER A 553 31.30 14.26 -29.73
N ALA A 554 30.12 14.87 -29.88
CA ALA A 554 29.99 16.21 -30.46
C ALA A 554 30.66 17.29 -29.60
N LEU A 555 30.56 17.18 -28.28
CA LEU A 555 31.20 18.11 -27.34
C LEU A 555 32.73 17.95 -27.34
N LEU A 556 33.23 16.71 -27.30
CA LEU A 556 34.66 16.41 -27.32
C LEU A 556 35.34 16.82 -28.63
N GLU A 557 34.66 16.60 -29.76
CA GLU A 557 35.16 16.95 -31.09
C GLU A 557 34.97 18.43 -31.44
N GLY A 558 34.33 19.21 -30.56
CA GLY A 558 34.03 20.62 -30.79
C GLY A 558 33.01 20.87 -31.90
N ARG A 559 32.22 19.86 -32.27
CA ARG A 559 31.09 19.99 -33.20
C ARG A 559 29.89 20.69 -32.55
N LEU A 560 29.78 20.65 -31.23
CA LEU A 560 28.78 21.37 -30.44
C LEU A 560 29.47 22.33 -29.45
N GLY A 561 28.92 23.54 -29.30
CA GLY A 561 29.52 24.58 -28.45
C GLY A 561 29.41 24.30 -26.95
N GLY A 562 28.34 23.67 -26.50
CA GLY A 562 28.13 23.34 -25.08
C GLY A 562 26.77 22.70 -24.81
N ALA A 563 26.54 22.28 -23.56
CA ALA A 563 25.27 21.69 -23.15
C ALA A 563 24.92 21.99 -21.69
N GLY A 564 23.63 22.24 -21.42
CA GLY A 564 23.06 22.27 -20.08
C GLY A 564 22.11 21.09 -19.90
N LEU A 565 22.45 20.16 -19.02
CA LEU A 565 21.79 18.87 -18.90
C LEU A 565 21.28 18.67 -17.48
N ASP A 566 19.97 18.57 -17.34
CA ASP A 566 19.32 18.13 -16.10
C ASP A 566 19.08 16.61 -16.07
N VAL A 567 19.09 15.96 -17.24
CA VAL A 567 18.65 14.56 -17.42
C VAL A 567 19.60 13.76 -18.32
N PHE A 568 19.71 12.45 -18.08
CA PHE A 568 20.66 11.51 -18.72
C PHE A 568 20.00 10.18 -19.09
N GLU A 569 20.54 9.44 -20.06
CA GLU A 569 19.88 8.23 -20.59
C GLU A 569 19.75 7.14 -19.50
N ASN A 570 20.73 7.05 -18.59
CA ASN A 570 20.82 6.02 -17.54
C ASN A 570 21.02 6.62 -16.13
N GLU A 571 20.21 7.60 -15.75
CA GLU A 571 20.26 8.21 -14.41
C GLU A 571 20.23 7.17 -13.27
N PRO A 572 21.03 7.34 -12.20
CA PRO A 572 21.86 8.51 -11.88
C PRO A 572 23.27 8.49 -12.51
N HIS A 573 23.56 7.56 -13.42
CA HIS A 573 24.85 7.51 -14.10
C HIS A 573 24.97 8.64 -15.12
N VAL A 574 26.11 9.33 -15.10
CA VAL A 574 26.49 10.39 -16.03
C VAL A 574 27.80 9.98 -16.71
N PRO A 575 27.94 10.12 -18.03
CA PRO A 575 29.21 9.85 -18.72
C PRO A 575 30.37 10.62 -18.11
N GLU A 576 31.44 9.91 -17.73
CA GLU A 576 32.60 10.51 -17.06
C GLU A 576 33.28 11.58 -17.92
N GLU A 577 33.23 11.42 -19.24
CA GLU A 577 33.80 12.34 -20.22
C GLU A 577 33.20 13.75 -20.11
N LEU A 578 31.95 13.87 -19.67
CA LEU A 578 31.28 15.16 -19.49
C LEU A 578 31.77 15.90 -18.25
N CYS A 579 32.23 15.18 -17.22
CA CYS A 579 32.60 15.78 -15.93
C CYS A 579 33.83 16.71 -16.02
N GLY A 580 34.69 16.49 -17.02
CA GLY A 580 35.88 17.32 -17.27
C GLY A 580 35.63 18.51 -18.19
N LEU A 581 34.44 18.67 -18.75
CA LEU A 581 34.15 19.68 -19.77
C LEU A 581 33.65 20.99 -19.17
N GLU A 582 34.42 22.07 -19.36
CA GLU A 582 34.04 23.39 -18.87
C GLU A 582 32.93 24.08 -19.70
N ASN A 583 32.49 23.47 -20.81
CA ASN A 583 31.38 23.95 -21.64
C ASN A 583 30.08 23.18 -21.39
N VAL A 584 30.02 22.40 -20.31
CA VAL A 584 28.83 21.64 -19.90
C VAL A 584 28.40 22.05 -18.49
N VAL A 585 27.09 22.10 -18.26
CA VAL A 585 26.49 22.18 -16.92
C VAL A 585 25.67 20.91 -16.70
N ILE A 586 25.96 20.21 -15.62
CA ILE A 586 25.38 18.90 -15.28
C ILE A 586 24.63 19.07 -13.96
N LEU A 587 23.35 18.71 -13.94
CA LEU A 587 22.50 18.69 -12.75
C LEU A 587 21.90 17.30 -12.55
N SER A 588 21.46 17.01 -11.32
CA SER A 588 20.99 15.68 -10.93
C SER A 588 19.47 15.53 -11.02
N HIS A 589 18.86 15.93 -12.14
CA HIS A 589 17.41 15.90 -12.38
C HIS A 589 16.61 16.70 -11.34
N VAL A 590 16.96 17.98 -11.19
CA VAL A 590 16.40 18.88 -10.18
C VAL A 590 15.32 19.82 -10.71
N GLY A 591 14.83 19.60 -11.94
CA GLY A 591 13.83 20.44 -12.60
C GLY A 591 12.64 20.86 -11.74
N SER A 592 12.09 19.96 -10.93
CA SER A 592 10.95 20.22 -10.04
C SER A 592 11.32 20.30 -8.55
N ASP A 593 12.60 20.18 -8.21
CA ASP A 593 13.07 19.86 -6.86
C ASP A 593 13.24 21.10 -5.97
N THR A 594 12.18 21.90 -5.88
CA THR A 594 12.03 22.98 -4.91
C THR A 594 11.07 22.58 -3.80
N VAL A 595 11.19 23.20 -2.62
CA VAL A 595 10.32 22.87 -1.47
C VAL A 595 8.85 23.08 -1.81
N GLU A 596 8.55 24.20 -2.48
CA GLU A 596 7.22 24.63 -2.87
C GLU A 596 6.58 23.68 -3.88
N THR A 597 7.29 23.38 -4.98
CA THR A 597 6.77 22.51 -6.05
C THR A 597 6.69 21.07 -5.59
N CYS A 598 7.71 20.57 -4.89
CA CYS A 598 7.65 19.21 -4.35
C CYS A 598 6.45 19.02 -3.41
N LYS A 599 6.15 20.01 -2.57
CA LYS A 599 4.97 19.98 -1.71
C LYS A 599 3.67 20.03 -2.53
N ALA A 600 3.57 20.92 -3.51
CA ALA A 600 2.38 21.05 -4.36
C ALA A 600 2.09 19.75 -5.15
N MET A 601 3.13 19.12 -5.71
CA MET A 601 3.03 17.82 -6.37
C MET A 601 2.55 16.73 -5.40
N ALA A 602 3.05 16.73 -4.16
CA ALA A 602 2.70 15.72 -3.17
C ALA A 602 1.24 15.89 -2.73
N ASP A 603 0.83 17.13 -2.45
CA ASP A 603 -0.55 17.47 -2.12
C ASP A 603 -1.51 17.04 -3.25
N LEU A 604 -1.13 17.24 -4.51
CA LEU A 604 -1.94 16.85 -5.65
C LEU A 604 -2.04 15.31 -5.83
N VAL A 605 -0.96 14.57 -5.60
CA VAL A 605 -1.00 13.09 -5.57
C VAL A 605 -1.97 12.61 -4.48
N ILE A 606 -1.84 13.15 -3.26
CA ILE A 606 -2.70 12.78 -2.12
C ILE A 606 -4.17 13.10 -2.42
N GLN A 607 -4.45 14.30 -2.93
CA GLN A 607 -5.81 14.72 -3.26
C GLN A 607 -6.45 13.84 -4.34
N ASN A 608 -5.69 13.39 -5.33
CA ASN A 608 -6.19 12.44 -6.33
C ASN A 608 -6.52 11.07 -5.73
N LEU A 609 -5.69 10.55 -4.82
CA LEU A 609 -5.97 9.31 -4.10
C LEU A 609 -7.21 9.45 -3.19
N GLU A 610 -7.35 10.56 -2.48
CA GLU A 610 -8.52 10.84 -1.64
C GLU A 610 -9.80 11.03 -2.46
N ALA A 611 -9.71 11.74 -3.59
CA ALA A 611 -10.81 11.89 -4.53
C ALA A 611 -11.22 10.53 -5.10
N HIS A 612 -10.24 9.68 -5.42
CA HIS A 612 -10.48 8.32 -5.87
C HIS A 612 -11.28 7.52 -4.85
N LEU A 613 -10.81 7.48 -3.60
CA LEU A 613 -11.48 6.80 -2.50
C LEU A 613 -12.89 7.33 -2.22
N SER A 614 -13.07 8.64 -2.37
CA SER A 614 -14.34 9.30 -2.09
C SER A 614 -15.29 9.28 -3.30
N LYS A 615 -14.94 8.56 -4.38
CA LYS A 615 -15.67 8.55 -5.66
C LYS A 615 -15.98 9.95 -6.21
N LYS A 616 -15.11 10.91 -5.93
CA LYS A 616 -15.16 12.25 -6.52
C LYS A 616 -14.38 12.25 -7.84
N PRO A 617 -14.67 13.19 -8.76
CA PRO A 617 -13.83 13.39 -9.93
C PRO A 617 -12.36 13.56 -9.53
N LEU A 618 -11.47 12.88 -10.26
CA LEU A 618 -10.03 13.06 -10.12
C LEU A 618 -9.67 14.51 -10.48
N LEU A 619 -8.65 15.05 -9.83
CA LEU A 619 -8.22 16.43 -10.05
C LEU A 619 -7.42 16.53 -11.35
N THR A 620 -6.53 15.56 -11.57
CA THR A 620 -5.61 15.56 -12.72
C THR A 620 -5.54 14.17 -13.38
N PRO A 621 -6.68 13.67 -13.92
CA PRO A 621 -6.70 12.39 -14.63
C PRO A 621 -5.95 12.47 -15.95
N VAL A 622 -5.21 11.40 -16.25
CA VAL A 622 -4.61 11.08 -17.56
C VAL A 622 -5.45 10.01 -18.26
N LEU A 623 -5.90 9.02 -17.47
CA LEU A 623 -6.79 7.92 -17.84
C LEU A 623 -7.80 7.74 -16.69
#